data_AF-A0A6A5E2B9-F1
#
_entry.id   AF-A0A6A5E2B9-F1
#
_cell.length_a   1.000
_cell.length_b   1.000
_cell.length_c   1.000
_cell.angle_alpha   90.00
_cell.angle_beta   90.00
_cell.angle_gamma   90.00
#
_symmetry.space_group_name_H-M   'P 1'
#
loop_
_entity.id
_entity.type
_entity.pdbx_description
1 polymer ?
#
loop_
_entity_poly.entity_id
_entity_poly.type
_entity_poly.pdbx_seq_one_letter_code
_entity_poly.pdbx_strand_id
1 'polypeptide(L)'
;MDESVESAASDSCSDGESVNLSVLNWEQVQRLDTILTGSIPIHGRWSFPTLEVKPRDIVKVVRSRMEEKRIHVREVRLNGSAASYVLHEDSGLGWKDLDLIFCAELKGEMEFQIVKDIVLDSLLDFLPEGVNKEKITPMTLKEAYVQKMVKVCNDSDRWSLISLSNNRGKNVELKFVDSLRRQFEFSVDSFQIRLDSLLLFYECSEHPMAATFHPTILGESVYGDFPTALDHLRKRLICTRRPEEIRGGGLMKYCHLLVRGFAQPLTQR
;
A
#
# COMPACT_ATOMS: atom_id res chain seq x y z
N MET A 1 -43.57 -51.03 -1.19
CA MET A 1 -44.19 -49.69 -1.28
C MET A 1 -43.10 -48.74 -0.85
N ASP A 2 -42.24 -48.44 -1.81
CA ASP A 2 -41.15 -47.49 -1.73
C ASP A 2 -41.74 -46.10 -2.01
N GLU A 3 -41.50 -45.14 -1.12
CA GLU A 3 -41.54 -43.73 -1.48
C GLU A 3 -40.25 -43.06 -1.00
N SER A 4 -39.48 -42.64 -1.99
CA SER A 4 -38.20 -41.98 -1.91
C SER A 4 -38.35 -40.55 -1.39
N VAL A 5 -37.50 -40.17 -0.45
CA VAL A 5 -37.36 -38.79 0.03
C VAL A 5 -36.41 -38.05 -0.92
N GLU A 6 -36.93 -37.06 -1.64
CA GLU A 6 -36.16 -36.19 -2.52
C GLU A 6 -35.61 -35.00 -1.71
N SER A 7 -34.29 -34.98 -1.49
CA SER A 7 -33.61 -33.87 -0.82
C SER A 7 -33.22 -32.79 -1.84
N ALA A 8 -33.92 -31.66 -1.81
CA ALA A 8 -33.49 -30.46 -2.53
C ALA A 8 -32.31 -29.81 -1.79
N ALA A 9 -31.10 -29.99 -2.32
CA ALA A 9 -29.93 -29.22 -1.93
C ALA A 9 -30.04 -27.81 -2.53
N SER A 10 -30.23 -26.81 -1.67
CA SER A 10 -30.12 -25.40 -2.04
C SER A 10 -28.64 -25.03 -2.12
N ASP A 11 -28.10 -25.03 -3.33
CA ASP A 11 -26.77 -24.51 -3.64
C ASP A 11 -26.84 -22.98 -3.70
N SER A 12 -26.55 -22.31 -2.58
CA SER A 12 -26.37 -20.86 -2.55
C SER A 12 -24.87 -20.54 -2.60
N CYS A 13 -24.29 -20.60 -3.80
CA CYS A 13 -22.96 -20.06 -4.07
C CYS A 13 -22.97 -18.54 -3.87
N SER A 14 -22.12 -18.08 -2.96
CA SER A 14 -21.85 -16.68 -2.66
C SER A 14 -20.98 -16.04 -3.75
N ASP A 15 -21.56 -15.67 -4.88
CA ASP A 15 -20.88 -15.05 -6.03
C ASP A 15 -20.50 -13.56 -5.84
N GLY A 16 -20.73 -12.99 -4.65
CA GLY A 16 -20.59 -11.55 -4.40
C GLY A 16 -19.20 -11.05 -4.03
N GLU A 17 -18.29 -11.92 -3.58
CA GLU A 17 -17.00 -11.49 -2.99
C GLU A 17 -15.81 -11.47 -3.98
N SER A 18 -16.01 -11.88 -5.24
CA SER A 18 -14.88 -12.18 -6.15
C SER A 18 -14.59 -11.14 -7.25
N VAL A 19 -15.41 -10.12 -7.45
CA VAL A 19 -15.24 -9.18 -8.59
C VAL A 19 -14.23 -8.06 -8.35
N ASN A 20 -13.93 -7.73 -7.09
CA ASN A 20 -12.97 -6.69 -6.73
C ASN A 20 -11.52 -7.20 -6.62
N LEU A 21 -11.31 -8.51 -6.77
CA LEU A 21 -10.00 -9.15 -6.66
C LEU A 21 -9.51 -9.65 -8.02
N SER A 22 -8.19 -9.68 -8.19
CA SER A 22 -7.55 -10.27 -9.36
C SER A 22 -6.17 -10.82 -9.01
N VAL A 23 -5.80 -11.94 -9.63
CA VAL A 23 -4.46 -12.52 -9.52
C VAL A 23 -3.52 -11.77 -10.47
N LEU A 24 -2.40 -11.29 -9.94
CA LEU A 24 -1.37 -10.65 -10.77
C LEU A 24 -0.71 -11.66 -11.70
N ASN A 25 -0.50 -11.26 -12.96
CA ASN A 25 0.29 -12.04 -13.91
C ASN A 25 1.79 -11.89 -13.63
N TRP A 26 2.61 -12.73 -14.28
CA TRP A 26 4.06 -12.75 -14.04
C TRP A 26 4.75 -11.40 -14.25
N GLU A 27 4.42 -10.67 -15.32
CA GLU A 27 5.00 -9.34 -15.56
C GLU A 27 4.67 -8.33 -14.45
N GLN A 28 3.44 -8.40 -13.92
CA GLN A 28 3.02 -7.58 -12.78
C GLN A 28 3.78 -8.00 -11.50
N VAL A 29 3.96 -9.30 -11.27
CA VAL A 29 4.77 -9.82 -10.15
C VAL A 29 6.23 -9.34 -10.25
N GLN A 30 6.83 -9.37 -11.44
CA GLN A 30 8.20 -8.87 -11.66
C GLN A 30 8.34 -7.37 -11.38
N ARG A 31 7.37 -6.57 -11.83
CA ARG A 31 7.36 -5.12 -11.53
C ARG A 31 7.22 -4.87 -10.04
N LEU A 32 6.37 -5.64 -9.35
CA LEU A 32 6.22 -5.54 -7.89
C LEU A 32 7.51 -5.92 -7.15
N ASP A 33 8.15 -7.01 -7.54
CA ASP A 33 9.45 -7.45 -7.00
C ASP A 33 10.51 -6.36 -7.16
N THR A 34 10.60 -5.77 -8.36
CA THR A 34 11.55 -4.69 -8.65
C THR A 34 11.34 -3.49 -7.72
N ILE A 35 10.09 -3.11 -7.45
CA ILE A 35 9.78 -2.02 -6.52
C ILE A 35 10.19 -2.38 -5.09
N LEU A 36 9.89 -3.59 -4.63
CA LEU A 36 10.12 -3.98 -3.24
C LEU A 36 11.58 -4.32 -2.91
N THR A 37 12.37 -4.70 -3.93
CA THR A 37 13.79 -5.06 -3.79
C THR A 37 14.74 -3.93 -4.19
N GLY A 38 14.25 -2.92 -4.93
CA GLY A 38 15.01 -1.74 -5.33
C GLY A 38 15.36 -0.85 -4.13
N SER A 39 16.62 -0.37 -4.08
CA SER A 39 17.04 0.60 -3.06
C SER A 39 16.41 1.97 -3.32
N ILE A 40 15.83 2.56 -2.28
CA ILE A 40 15.24 3.89 -2.30
C ILE A 40 15.97 4.75 -1.26
N PRO A 41 16.42 5.97 -1.64
CA PRO A 41 17.09 6.86 -0.70
C PRO A 41 16.07 7.58 0.19
N ILE A 42 16.21 7.44 1.52
CA ILE A 42 15.57 8.33 2.50
C ILE A 42 16.59 9.39 2.92
N HIS A 43 16.34 10.64 2.54
CA HIS A 43 17.29 11.72 2.73
C HIS A 43 17.21 12.26 4.16
N GLY A 44 18.33 12.22 4.86
CA GLY A 44 18.49 12.90 6.15
C GLY A 44 18.62 14.41 5.96
N ARG A 45 18.06 15.18 6.89
CA ARG A 45 18.30 16.61 7.02
C ARG A 45 19.59 16.88 7.79
N TRP A 46 20.15 18.07 7.60
CA TRP A 46 21.37 18.52 8.27
C TRP A 46 22.56 17.59 8.00
N SER A 47 23.21 17.08 9.04
CA SER A 47 24.34 16.17 8.95
C SER A 47 23.94 14.69 9.01
N PHE A 48 22.65 14.36 9.03
CA PHE A 48 22.21 12.97 9.01
C PHE A 48 22.42 12.34 7.62
N PRO A 49 22.98 11.13 7.55
CA PRO A 49 23.26 10.47 6.28
C PRO A 49 21.97 10.10 5.53
N THR A 50 22.08 9.92 4.22
CA THR A 50 21.00 9.30 3.43
C THR A 50 20.96 7.81 3.74
N LEU A 51 19.77 7.28 4.01
CA LEU A 51 19.54 5.85 4.23
C LEU A 51 19.22 5.21 2.89
N GLU A 52 19.92 4.13 2.55
CA GLU A 52 19.63 3.30 1.39
C GLU A 52 18.82 2.09 1.83
N VAL A 53 17.51 2.10 1.53
CA VAL A 53 16.56 1.14 2.09
C VAL A 53 15.79 0.41 1.00
N LYS A 54 15.53 -0.88 1.19
CA LYS A 54 14.59 -1.63 0.36
C LYS A 54 13.21 -1.63 1.03
N PRO A 55 12.12 -1.38 0.30
CA PRO A 55 10.78 -1.39 0.89
C PRO A 55 10.43 -2.69 1.62
N ARG A 56 10.84 -3.84 1.08
CA ARG A 56 10.62 -5.13 1.76
C ARG A 56 11.27 -5.21 3.13
N ASP A 57 12.45 -4.60 3.30
CA ASP A 57 13.21 -4.64 4.55
C ASP A 57 12.54 -3.75 5.61
N ILE A 58 12.04 -2.58 5.20
CA ILE A 58 11.20 -1.73 6.07
C ILE A 58 9.95 -2.47 6.52
N VAL A 59 9.22 -3.07 5.57
CA VAL A 59 7.99 -3.82 5.88
C VAL A 59 8.28 -4.94 6.87
N LYS A 60 9.34 -5.71 6.64
CA LYS A 60 9.74 -6.82 7.51
C LYS A 60 10.06 -6.35 8.94
N VAL A 61 10.90 -5.32 9.08
CA VAL A 61 11.32 -4.81 10.40
C VAL A 61 10.13 -4.21 11.14
N VAL A 62 9.33 -3.37 10.47
CA VAL A 62 8.17 -2.72 11.09
C VAL A 62 7.11 -3.75 11.50
N ARG A 63 6.76 -4.69 10.62
CA ARG A 63 5.78 -5.75 10.93
C ARG A 63 6.23 -6.60 12.11
N SER A 64 7.48 -7.06 12.10
CA SER A 64 8.02 -7.91 13.18
C SER A 64 7.97 -7.21 14.54
N ARG A 65 8.41 -5.95 14.61
CA ARG A 65 8.39 -5.16 15.85
C ARG A 65 6.97 -4.83 16.32
N MET A 66 6.00 -4.66 15.40
CA MET A 66 4.59 -4.49 15.78
C MET A 66 4.03 -5.75 16.44
N GLU A 67 4.28 -6.92 15.86
CA GLU A 67 3.87 -8.20 16.43
C GLU A 67 4.53 -8.49 17.80
N GLU A 68 5.82 -8.17 17.95
CA GLU A 68 6.53 -8.25 19.24
C GLU A 68 5.90 -7.36 20.33
N LYS A 69 5.36 -6.20 19.93
CA LYS A 69 4.62 -5.28 20.80
C LYS A 69 3.13 -5.62 20.93
N ARG A 70 2.71 -6.79 20.42
CA ARG A 70 1.32 -7.29 20.44
C ARG A 70 0.32 -6.40 19.68
N ILE A 71 0.80 -5.71 18.65
CA ILE A 71 -0.05 -5.01 17.68
C ILE A 71 -0.15 -5.91 16.46
N HIS A 72 -1.29 -6.59 16.33
CA HIS A 72 -1.51 -7.54 15.25
C HIS A 72 -1.63 -6.82 13.89
N VAL A 73 -0.84 -7.26 12.91
CA VAL A 73 -0.86 -6.81 11.52
C VAL A 73 -1.52 -7.90 10.66
N ARG A 74 -2.78 -7.65 10.32
CA ARG A 74 -3.63 -8.55 9.52
C ARG A 74 -3.04 -8.81 8.13
N GLU A 75 -2.52 -7.76 7.49
CA GLU A 75 -1.88 -7.84 6.17
C GLU A 75 -1.10 -6.55 5.87
N VAL A 76 -0.22 -6.61 4.88
CA VAL A 76 0.44 -5.44 4.30
C VAL A 76 0.06 -5.29 2.83
N ARG A 77 -0.23 -4.06 2.41
CA ARG A 77 -0.64 -3.73 1.04
C ARG A 77 0.23 -2.62 0.44
N LEU A 78 0.55 -2.72 -0.85
CA LEU A 78 1.03 -1.60 -1.66
C LEU A 78 -0.17 -0.84 -2.23
N ASN A 79 -0.19 0.48 -2.12
CA ASN A 79 -1.29 1.31 -2.59
C ASN A 79 -0.81 2.42 -3.56
N GLY A 80 -1.76 3.23 -4.01
CA GLY A 80 -1.50 4.49 -4.70
C GLY A 80 -0.94 4.28 -6.11
N SER A 81 -0.21 5.28 -6.59
CA SER A 81 0.33 5.28 -7.96
C SER A 81 1.29 4.13 -8.23
N ALA A 82 1.99 3.62 -7.20
CA ALA A 82 2.87 2.47 -7.32
C ALA A 82 2.09 1.18 -7.63
N ALA A 83 0.94 0.96 -6.99
CA ALA A 83 0.08 -0.19 -7.31
C ALA A 83 -0.46 -0.09 -8.74
N SER A 84 -0.91 1.09 -9.18
CA SER A 84 -1.35 1.31 -10.56
C SER A 84 -0.23 1.04 -11.57
N TYR A 85 1.01 1.48 -11.29
CA TYR A 85 2.17 1.21 -12.14
C TYR A 85 2.51 -0.28 -12.23
N VAL A 86 2.42 -1.03 -11.12
CA VAL A 86 2.60 -2.49 -11.14
C VAL A 86 1.60 -3.14 -12.09
N LEU A 87 0.33 -2.74 -12.02
CA LEU A 87 -0.74 -3.31 -12.84
C LEU A 87 -0.64 -2.89 -14.32
N HIS A 88 -0.24 -1.65 -14.59
CA HIS A 88 -0.08 -1.10 -15.93
C HIS A 88 0.97 0.02 -15.98
N GLU A 89 2.16 -0.32 -16.46
CA GLU A 89 3.33 0.56 -16.52
C GLU A 89 3.12 1.82 -17.38
N ASP A 90 2.50 1.68 -18.55
CA ASP A 90 2.29 2.78 -19.52
C ASP A 90 1.01 3.61 -19.28
N SER A 91 0.60 3.71 -18.03
CA SER A 91 -0.54 4.55 -17.63
C SER A 91 -0.27 6.05 -17.81
N GLY A 92 0.98 6.47 -18.04
CA GLY A 92 1.38 7.88 -18.12
C GLY A 92 1.37 8.61 -16.76
N LEU A 93 0.96 7.93 -15.68
CA LEU A 93 0.99 8.46 -14.32
C LEU A 93 2.41 8.47 -13.74
N GLY A 94 3.22 7.47 -14.12
CA GLY A 94 4.38 7.06 -13.35
C GLY A 94 3.96 6.64 -11.94
N TRP A 95 4.91 6.59 -11.01
CA TRP A 95 4.59 6.54 -9.59
C TRP A 95 5.44 7.55 -8.83
N LYS A 96 4.78 8.23 -7.90
CA LYS A 96 5.38 9.30 -7.11
C LYS A 96 5.82 8.71 -5.78
N ASP A 97 4.91 8.62 -4.83
CA ASP A 97 5.19 8.11 -3.50
C ASP A 97 4.99 6.58 -3.43
N LEU A 98 5.72 5.93 -2.54
CA LEU A 98 5.58 4.51 -2.24
C LEU A 98 4.70 4.35 -1.01
N ASP A 99 3.43 4.05 -1.24
CA ASP A 99 2.42 3.95 -0.20
C ASP A 99 2.30 2.51 0.31
N LEU A 100 2.77 2.26 1.53
CA LEU A 100 2.66 0.97 2.20
C LEU A 100 1.60 1.05 3.30
N ILE A 101 0.57 0.22 3.21
CA ILE A 101 -0.51 0.11 4.18
C ILE A 101 -0.31 -1.12 5.04
N PHE A 102 -0.17 -0.93 6.34
CA PHE A 102 -0.23 -1.96 7.37
C PHE A 102 -1.64 -1.99 7.93
N CYS A 103 -2.40 -3.03 7.60
CA CYS A 103 -3.72 -3.25 8.18
C CYS A 103 -3.54 -3.80 9.59
N ALA A 104 -3.69 -2.97 10.62
CA ALA A 104 -3.29 -3.29 11.99
C ALA A 104 -4.36 -2.91 13.02
N GLU A 105 -4.42 -3.64 14.14
CA GLU A 105 -5.34 -3.34 15.24
C GLU A 105 -4.85 -2.18 16.11
N LEU A 106 -5.42 -0.99 15.93
CA LEU A 106 -5.07 0.20 16.71
C LEU A 106 -6.17 0.46 17.76
N LYS A 107 -6.04 -0.02 18.98
CA LYS A 107 -7.13 0.02 19.98
C LYS A 107 -7.26 1.38 20.69
N GLY A 108 -6.20 2.18 20.74
CA GLY A 108 -6.22 3.53 21.28
C GLY A 108 -4.89 4.27 21.09
N GLU A 109 -4.71 5.33 21.88
CA GLU A 109 -3.55 6.22 21.82
C GLU A 109 -2.20 5.52 22.08
N MET A 110 -2.21 4.46 22.89
CA MET A 110 -1.00 3.71 23.20
C MET A 110 -0.42 3.04 21.95
N GLU A 111 -1.26 2.38 21.14
CA GLU A 111 -0.83 1.72 19.91
C GLU A 111 -0.30 2.73 18.89
N PHE A 112 -0.89 3.93 18.80
CA PHE A 112 -0.38 5.01 17.94
C PHE A 112 1.03 5.45 18.33
N GLN A 113 1.29 5.59 19.64
CA GLN A 113 2.60 5.98 20.14
C GLN A 113 3.62 4.85 19.93
N ILE A 114 3.24 3.59 20.19
CA ILE A 114 4.09 2.42 19.93
C ILE A 114 4.46 2.32 18.44
N VAL A 115 3.50 2.46 17.53
CA VAL A 115 3.75 2.42 16.08
C VAL A 115 4.72 3.51 15.64
N LYS A 116 4.54 4.74 16.16
CA LYS A 116 5.47 5.84 15.89
C LYS A 116 6.88 5.51 16.36
N ASP A 117 7.02 4.96 17.57
CA ASP A 117 8.32 4.63 18.14
C ASP A 117 8.98 3.48 17.36
N ILE A 118 8.22 2.44 16.98
CA ILE A 118 8.70 1.35 16.11
C ILE A 118 9.28 1.88 14.80
N VAL A 119 8.56 2.79 14.12
CA VAL A 119 9.02 3.34 12.85
C VAL A 119 10.29 4.16 13.04
N LEU A 120 10.32 5.06 14.04
CA LEU A 120 11.50 5.87 14.32
C LEU A 120 12.71 5.01 14.70
N ASP A 121 12.52 4.03 15.57
CA ASP A 121 13.58 3.10 15.98
C ASP A 121 14.04 2.21 14.82
N SER A 122 13.18 1.91 13.85
CA SER A 122 13.58 1.13 12.66
C SER A 122 14.55 1.90 11.77
N LEU A 123 14.51 3.23 11.77
CA LEU A 123 15.46 4.06 11.01
C LEU A 123 16.90 3.88 11.49
N LEU A 124 17.11 3.54 12.77
CA LEU A 124 18.44 3.25 13.31
C LEU A 124 19.08 2.03 12.66
N ASP A 125 18.29 1.04 12.27
CA ASP A 125 18.77 -0.20 11.65
C ASP A 125 19.38 0.09 10.28
N PHE A 126 18.86 1.11 9.59
CA PHE A 126 19.28 1.48 8.23
C PHE A 126 20.40 2.53 8.20
N LEU A 127 20.89 2.99 9.36
CA LEU A 127 22.04 3.89 9.40
C LEU A 127 23.31 3.19 8.90
N PRO A 128 24.15 3.86 8.09
CA PRO A 128 25.43 3.32 7.64
C PRO A 128 26.33 2.87 8.79
N GLU A 129 27.21 1.92 8.49
CA GLU A 129 28.25 1.49 9.43
C GLU A 129 29.13 2.68 9.86
N GLY A 130 29.50 2.70 11.14
CA GLY A 130 30.31 3.78 11.73
C GLY A 130 29.52 4.96 12.31
N VAL A 131 28.20 5.03 12.13
CA VAL A 131 27.37 6.03 12.82
C VAL A 131 27.19 5.63 14.29
N ASN A 132 27.55 6.52 15.22
CA ASN A 132 27.29 6.30 16.64
C ASN A 132 25.78 6.43 16.94
N LYS A 133 25.13 5.30 17.19
CA LYS A 133 23.68 5.22 17.45
C LYS A 133 23.31 5.58 18.90
N GLU A 134 24.23 5.56 19.86
CA GLU A 134 23.95 5.74 21.29
C GLU A 134 23.41 7.13 21.64
N LYS A 135 23.81 8.15 20.87
CA LYS A 135 23.39 9.54 21.08
C LYS A 135 22.16 9.93 20.27
N ILE A 136 21.66 9.04 19.41
CA ILE A 136 20.54 9.32 18.52
C ILE A 136 19.23 9.03 19.25
N THR A 137 18.39 10.04 19.38
CA THR A 137 17.07 9.92 20.01
C THR A 137 15.96 9.80 18.97
N PRO A 138 14.78 9.26 19.33
CA PRO A 138 13.62 9.23 18.44
C PRO A 138 13.23 10.63 17.92
N MET A 139 13.36 11.67 18.76
CA MET A 139 13.06 13.04 18.34
C MET A 139 14.03 13.53 17.25
N THR A 140 15.33 13.25 17.39
CA THR A 140 16.32 13.61 16.36
C THR A 140 16.08 12.86 15.04
N LEU A 141 15.70 11.59 15.09
CA LEU A 141 15.34 10.83 13.87
C LEU A 141 14.09 11.37 13.19
N LYS A 142 13.08 11.74 13.99
CA LYS A 142 11.87 12.39 13.48
C LYS A 142 12.22 13.67 12.74
N GLU A 143 13.03 14.55 13.33
CA GLU A 143 13.43 15.82 12.70
C GLU A 143 14.31 15.61 11.46
N ALA A 144 15.14 14.58 11.47
CA ALA A 144 16.07 14.28 10.38
C ALA A 144 15.39 13.65 9.16
N TYR A 145 14.50 12.68 9.36
CA TYR A 145 14.02 11.80 8.27
C TYR A 145 12.54 11.89 7.97
N VAL A 146 11.72 12.40 8.92
CA VAL A 146 10.27 12.39 8.75
C VAL A 146 9.81 13.72 8.15
N GLN A 147 9.18 13.65 6.99
CA GLN A 147 8.62 14.80 6.30
C GLN A 147 7.23 15.18 6.85
N LYS A 148 6.41 14.17 7.15
CA LYS A 148 5.02 14.37 7.59
C LYS A 148 4.59 13.25 8.52
N MET A 149 3.88 13.60 9.59
CA MET A 149 3.15 12.65 10.43
C MET A 149 1.69 13.08 10.53
N VAL A 150 0.78 12.11 10.44
CA VAL A 150 -0.67 12.33 10.62
C VAL A 150 -1.21 11.24 11.52
N LYS A 151 -2.06 11.62 12.49
CA LYS A 151 -2.85 10.70 13.29
C LYS A 151 -4.31 11.08 13.15
N VAL A 152 -5.16 10.10 12.84
CA VAL A 152 -6.61 10.24 12.83
C VAL A 152 -7.19 9.16 13.73
N CYS A 153 -7.92 9.58 14.76
CA CYS A 153 -8.61 8.68 15.68
C CYS A 153 -9.98 9.28 16.01
N ASN A 154 -11.01 8.85 15.28
CA ASN A 154 -12.41 9.17 15.53
C ASN A 154 -13.26 7.90 15.33
N ASP A 155 -14.58 8.03 15.45
CA ASP A 155 -15.52 6.89 15.40
C ASP A 155 -15.52 6.15 14.07
N SER A 156 -15.17 6.83 12.97
CA SER A 156 -15.23 6.28 11.60
C SER A 156 -13.87 5.99 10.97
N ASP A 157 -12.83 6.72 11.39
CA ASP A 157 -11.49 6.64 10.84
C ASP A 157 -10.47 6.51 11.97
N ARG A 158 -9.67 5.45 11.90
CA ARG A 158 -8.60 5.17 12.83
C ARG A 158 -7.35 4.71 12.09
N TRP A 159 -6.42 5.65 11.88
CA TRP A 159 -5.20 5.39 11.14
C TRP A 159 -4.09 6.41 11.44
N SER A 160 -2.85 6.01 11.18
CA SER A 160 -1.64 6.82 11.29
C SER A 160 -0.88 6.83 9.96
N LEU A 161 -0.13 7.88 9.69
CA LEU A 161 0.74 7.98 8.53
C LEU A 161 2.06 8.62 8.93
N ILE A 162 3.17 8.02 8.50
CA ILE A 162 4.53 8.54 8.63
C ILE A 162 5.14 8.55 7.23
N SER A 163 5.41 9.75 6.71
CA SER A 163 6.02 9.97 5.39
C SER A 163 7.50 10.28 5.58
N LEU A 164 8.36 9.43 5.03
CA LEU A 164 9.81 9.53 5.09
C LEU A 164 10.32 10.31 3.87
N SER A 165 11.26 11.22 4.10
CA SER A 165 11.65 12.20 3.10
C SER A 165 12.48 11.61 1.97
N ASN A 166 12.07 11.86 0.72
CA ASN A 166 12.89 11.63 -0.45
C ASN A 166 12.90 12.88 -1.32
N ASN A 167 14.06 13.54 -1.40
CA ASN A 167 14.21 14.79 -2.13
C ASN A 167 14.06 14.65 -3.66
N ARG A 168 13.94 13.42 -4.17
CA ARG A 168 13.63 13.13 -5.58
C ARG A 168 12.12 13.04 -5.85
N GLY A 169 11.29 13.34 -4.86
CA GLY A 169 9.82 13.34 -4.98
C GLY A 169 9.19 11.94 -4.94
N LYS A 170 9.90 10.94 -4.40
CA LYS A 170 9.41 9.58 -4.18
C LYS A 170 9.42 9.19 -2.71
N ASN A 171 8.56 9.82 -1.92
CA ASN A 171 8.55 9.59 -0.49
C ASN A 171 8.12 8.15 -0.19
N VAL A 172 8.57 7.62 0.96
CA VAL A 172 8.07 6.33 1.46
C VAL A 172 7.02 6.65 2.52
N GLU A 173 5.77 6.31 2.26
CA GLU A 173 4.66 6.55 3.17
C GLU A 173 4.25 5.25 3.86
N LEU A 174 4.45 5.20 5.18
CA LEU A 174 4.02 4.09 6.02
C LEU A 174 2.69 4.48 6.65
N LYS A 175 1.61 3.81 6.23
CA LYS A 175 0.25 4.04 6.70
C LYS A 175 -0.22 2.86 7.54
N PHE A 176 -0.65 3.11 8.75
CA PHE A 176 -1.14 2.10 9.69
C PHE A 176 -2.64 2.27 9.84
N VAL A 177 -3.42 1.30 9.38
CA VAL A 177 -4.87 1.43 9.22
C VAL A 177 -5.58 0.37 10.05
N ASP A 178 -6.38 0.82 11.01
CA ASP A 178 -7.38 -0.03 11.64
C ASP A 178 -8.72 0.10 10.92
N SER A 179 -9.22 1.33 10.79
CA SER A 179 -10.40 1.66 10.00
C SER A 179 -10.16 2.89 9.11
N LEU A 180 -10.64 2.83 7.88
CA LEU A 180 -10.52 3.92 6.92
C LEU A 180 -11.74 3.94 6.00
N ARG A 181 -12.57 4.97 6.15
CA ARG A 181 -13.79 5.13 5.36
C ARG A 181 -13.48 5.43 3.89
N ARG A 182 -12.47 6.27 3.66
CA ARG A 182 -12.12 6.80 2.32
C ARG A 182 -10.82 6.20 1.84
N GLN A 183 -10.93 5.26 0.89
CA GLN A 183 -9.79 4.47 0.43
C GLN A 183 -9.33 4.83 -0.99
N PHE A 184 -10.12 5.60 -1.75
CA PHE A 184 -9.77 6.06 -3.09
C PHE A 184 -10.46 7.39 -3.42
N GLU A 185 -9.98 8.05 -4.49
CA GLU A 185 -10.64 9.24 -5.05
C GLU A 185 -11.17 8.94 -6.46
N PHE A 186 -10.35 8.29 -7.29
CA PHE A 186 -10.71 7.82 -8.63
C PHE A 186 -10.36 6.35 -8.81
N SER A 187 -11.05 5.67 -9.73
CA SER A 187 -10.79 4.25 -10.03
C SER A 187 -9.32 3.94 -10.33
N VAL A 188 -8.62 4.86 -11.01
CA VAL A 188 -7.22 4.71 -11.43
C VAL A 188 -6.21 4.74 -10.29
N ASP A 189 -6.64 5.14 -9.08
CA ASP A 189 -5.83 5.19 -7.86
C ASP A 189 -6.37 4.27 -6.74
N SER A 190 -7.30 3.39 -7.09
CA SER A 190 -8.02 2.53 -6.15
C SER A 190 -7.40 1.15 -5.94
N PHE A 191 -6.21 0.89 -6.50
CA PHE A 191 -5.60 -0.42 -6.44
C PHE A 191 -4.77 -0.61 -5.19
N GLN A 192 -4.99 -1.74 -4.52
CA GLN A 192 -4.17 -2.21 -3.41
C GLN A 192 -3.66 -3.62 -3.71
N ILE A 193 -2.36 -3.85 -3.61
CA ILE A 193 -1.75 -5.16 -3.88
C ILE A 193 -1.31 -5.78 -2.55
N ARG A 194 -1.83 -6.97 -2.23
CA ARG A 194 -1.49 -7.69 -1.00
C ARG A 194 -0.07 -8.23 -1.09
N LEU A 195 0.76 -7.92 -0.10
CA LEU A 195 2.20 -8.22 -0.13
C LEU A 195 2.55 -9.51 0.61
N ASP A 196 1.67 -10.02 1.48
CA ASP A 196 1.96 -11.11 2.41
C ASP A 196 2.54 -12.37 1.74
N SER A 197 1.94 -12.84 0.63
CA SER A 197 2.45 -14.01 -0.11
C SER A 197 3.88 -13.80 -0.63
N LEU A 198 4.20 -12.57 -1.06
CA LEU A 198 5.51 -12.23 -1.60
C LEU A 198 6.54 -12.05 -0.48
N LEU A 199 6.15 -11.44 0.63
CA LEU A 199 7.01 -11.30 1.81
C LEU A 199 7.35 -12.68 2.39
N LEU A 200 6.36 -13.58 2.50
CA LEU A 200 6.59 -14.96 2.94
C LEU A 200 7.53 -15.70 1.98
N PHE A 201 7.37 -15.50 0.66
CA PHE A 201 8.28 -16.08 -0.32
C PHE A 201 9.73 -15.63 -0.11
N TYR A 202 9.99 -14.35 0.18
CA TYR A 202 11.34 -13.86 0.49
C TYR A 202 11.94 -14.47 1.76
N GLU A 203 11.11 -14.87 2.71
CA GLU A 203 11.57 -15.46 3.98
C GLU A 203 11.86 -16.96 3.85
N CYS A 204 11.10 -17.67 3.00
CA CYS A 204 11.15 -19.12 2.93
C CYS A 204 11.89 -19.67 1.68
N SER A 205 12.00 -18.89 0.60
CA SER A 205 12.61 -19.37 -0.65
C SER A 205 14.11 -19.08 -0.71
N GLU A 206 14.90 -20.12 -0.98
CA GLU A 206 16.32 -20.00 -1.31
C GLU A 206 16.55 -19.67 -2.80
N HIS A 207 15.51 -19.81 -3.63
CA HIS A 207 15.59 -19.62 -5.07
C HIS A 207 14.98 -18.27 -5.51
N PRO A 208 15.57 -17.61 -6.52
CA PRO A 208 14.96 -16.41 -7.12
C PRO A 208 13.63 -16.76 -7.80
N MET A 209 12.74 -15.78 -7.90
CA MET A 209 11.48 -15.96 -8.62
C MET A 209 11.72 -16.18 -10.12
N ALA A 210 10.88 -17.02 -10.71
CA ALA A 210 10.81 -17.28 -12.15
C ALA A 210 9.35 -17.38 -12.58
N ALA A 211 9.07 -17.29 -13.89
CA ALA A 211 7.71 -17.37 -14.44
C ALA A 211 6.95 -18.65 -14.05
N THR A 212 7.67 -19.74 -13.80
CA THR A 212 7.11 -21.04 -13.36
C THR A 212 7.22 -21.26 -11.85
N PHE A 213 7.83 -20.33 -11.12
CA PHE A 213 8.09 -20.42 -9.69
C PHE A 213 8.02 -19.04 -9.04
N HIS A 214 6.81 -18.62 -8.70
CA HIS A 214 6.54 -17.36 -8.01
C HIS A 214 5.28 -17.51 -7.14
N PRO A 215 5.13 -16.72 -6.07
CA PRO A 215 3.93 -16.75 -5.25
C PRO A 215 2.71 -16.24 -6.03
N THR A 216 1.52 -16.67 -5.63
CA THR A 216 0.26 -16.07 -6.08
C THR A 216 0.04 -14.77 -5.32
N ILE A 217 -0.11 -13.66 -6.06
CA ILE A 217 -0.29 -12.32 -5.50
C ILE A 217 -1.64 -11.77 -5.93
N LEU A 218 -2.39 -11.23 -4.98
CA LEU A 218 -3.72 -10.67 -5.19
C LEU A 218 -3.67 -9.14 -5.23
N GLY A 219 -4.27 -8.55 -6.25
CA GLY A 219 -4.65 -7.15 -6.32
C GLY A 219 -6.13 -6.99 -5.98
N GLU A 220 -6.46 -5.90 -5.31
CA GLU A 220 -7.81 -5.49 -4.93
C GLU A 220 -8.10 -4.10 -5.47
N SER A 221 -9.32 -3.86 -5.96
CA SER A 221 -9.79 -2.53 -6.31
C SER A 221 -10.81 -2.06 -5.27
N VAL A 222 -10.46 -1.04 -4.50
CA VAL A 222 -11.39 -0.45 -3.52
C VAL A 222 -12.45 0.45 -4.17
N TYR A 223 -12.36 0.67 -5.48
CA TYR A 223 -13.40 1.28 -6.31
C TYR A 223 -14.60 0.34 -6.53
N GLY A 224 -14.38 -0.98 -6.46
CA GLY A 224 -15.37 -2.02 -6.74
C GLY A 224 -14.80 -3.04 -7.72
N ASP A 225 -15.42 -3.20 -8.89
CA ASP A 225 -15.00 -4.18 -9.89
C ASP A 225 -13.57 -3.93 -10.41
N PHE A 226 -12.69 -4.92 -10.21
CA PHE A 226 -11.27 -4.81 -10.55
C PHE A 226 -11.03 -4.73 -12.06
N PRO A 227 -11.63 -5.58 -12.91
CA PRO A 227 -11.50 -5.47 -14.36
C PRO A 227 -11.91 -4.09 -14.90
N THR A 228 -13.01 -3.53 -14.40
CA THR A 228 -13.50 -2.19 -14.76
C THR A 228 -12.50 -1.11 -14.39
N ALA A 229 -12.00 -1.10 -13.15
CA ALA A 229 -10.99 -0.13 -12.73
C ALA A 229 -9.71 -0.25 -13.57
N LEU A 230 -9.30 -1.47 -13.92
CA LEU A 230 -8.12 -1.72 -14.75
C LEU A 230 -8.33 -1.25 -16.19
N ASP A 231 -9.53 -1.42 -16.74
CA ASP A 231 -9.90 -0.86 -18.04
C ASP A 231 -9.85 0.67 -18.04
N HIS A 232 -10.36 1.32 -16.97
CA HIS A 232 -10.22 2.76 -16.80
C HIS A 232 -8.75 3.20 -16.77
N LEU A 233 -7.87 2.47 -16.08
CA LEU A 233 -6.44 2.77 -16.04
C LEU A 233 -5.80 2.67 -17.44
N ARG A 234 -6.12 1.62 -18.20
CA ARG A 234 -5.61 1.38 -19.57
C ARG A 234 -6.10 2.42 -20.57
N LYS A 235 -7.39 2.78 -20.49
CA LYS A 235 -8.02 3.77 -21.38
C LYS A 235 -7.88 5.22 -20.91
N ARG A 236 -7.16 5.43 -19.80
CA ARG A 236 -6.95 6.74 -19.16
C ARG A 236 -8.28 7.47 -18.88
N LEU A 237 -9.21 6.77 -18.21
CA LEU A 237 -10.53 7.31 -17.86
C LEU A 237 -10.56 7.83 -16.41
N ILE A 238 -11.16 9.00 -16.22
CA ILE A 238 -11.40 9.59 -14.90
C ILE A 238 -12.80 9.20 -14.43
N CYS A 239 -12.87 8.19 -13.58
CA CYS A 239 -14.13 7.71 -13.01
C CYS A 239 -14.09 7.69 -11.47
N THR A 240 -15.19 8.10 -10.83
CA THR A 240 -15.42 7.96 -9.40
C THR A 240 -16.87 7.53 -9.15
N ARG A 241 -17.12 6.75 -8.08
CA ARG A 241 -18.48 6.33 -7.67
C ARG A 241 -18.97 7.06 -6.42
N ARG A 242 -18.07 7.81 -5.76
CA ARG A 242 -18.33 8.49 -4.48
C ARG A 242 -17.82 9.94 -4.53
N PRO A 243 -18.30 10.77 -5.47
CA PRO A 243 -17.87 12.15 -5.59
C PRO A 243 -18.08 12.95 -4.29
N GLU A 244 -19.09 12.60 -3.48
CA GLU A 244 -19.38 13.18 -2.17
C GLU A 244 -18.31 12.89 -1.11
N GLU A 245 -17.47 11.86 -1.30
CA GLU A 245 -16.38 11.52 -0.38
C GLU A 245 -15.07 12.23 -0.75
N ILE A 246 -14.98 12.87 -1.91
CA ILE A 246 -13.79 13.60 -2.37
C ILE A 246 -13.62 14.89 -1.55
N ARG A 247 -12.40 15.13 -1.05
CA ARG A 247 -12.04 16.34 -0.28
C ARG A 247 -11.21 17.32 -1.13
N GLY A 248 -10.74 18.41 -0.52
CA GLY A 248 -10.04 19.51 -1.21
C GLY A 248 -8.84 19.11 -2.09
N GLY A 249 -8.19 17.97 -1.85
CA GLY A 249 -7.13 17.44 -2.72
C GLY A 249 -7.63 16.89 -4.06
N GLY A 250 -8.90 16.52 -4.17
CA GLY A 250 -9.45 15.84 -5.34
C GLY A 250 -9.53 16.70 -6.59
N LEU A 251 -9.75 18.01 -6.48
CA LEU A 251 -9.66 18.91 -7.63
C LEU A 251 -8.24 18.93 -8.20
N MET A 252 -7.23 18.99 -7.34
CA MET A 252 -5.83 18.98 -7.78
C MET A 252 -5.47 17.65 -8.42
N LYS A 253 -5.96 16.53 -7.87
CA LYS A 253 -5.79 15.20 -8.47
C LYS A 253 -6.52 15.07 -9.80
N TYR A 254 -7.73 15.60 -9.92
CA TYR A 254 -8.47 15.66 -11.18
C TYR A 254 -7.70 16.42 -12.26
N CYS A 255 -7.24 17.64 -11.94
CA CYS A 255 -6.40 18.44 -12.85
C CYS A 255 -5.10 17.71 -13.21
N HIS A 256 -4.48 17.02 -12.26
CA HIS A 256 -3.27 16.22 -12.48
C HIS A 256 -3.50 15.05 -13.46
N LEU A 257 -4.67 14.41 -13.40
CA LEU A 257 -5.07 13.37 -14.35
C LEU A 257 -5.30 13.97 -15.75
N LEU A 258 -6.00 15.11 -15.85
CA LEU A 258 -6.25 15.79 -17.13
C LEU A 258 -4.95 16.14 -17.87
N VAL A 259 -3.96 16.72 -17.19
CA VAL A 259 -2.67 17.08 -17.82
C VAL A 259 -1.83 15.86 -18.24
N ARG A 260 -2.19 14.66 -17.78
CA ARG A 260 -1.59 13.37 -18.21
C ARG A 260 -2.40 12.66 -19.29
N GLY A 261 -3.38 13.34 -19.88
CA GLY A 261 -4.19 12.82 -20.96
C GLY A 261 -5.30 11.87 -20.51
N PHE A 262 -5.66 11.89 -19.22
CA PHE A 262 -6.88 11.21 -18.79
C PHE A 262 -8.10 12.06 -19.15
N ALA A 263 -9.20 11.39 -19.50
CA ALA A 263 -10.44 12.05 -19.91
C ALA A 263 -11.64 11.48 -19.16
N GLN A 264 -12.72 12.25 -19.11
CA GLN A 264 -14.01 11.70 -18.67
C GLN A 264 -14.50 10.67 -19.69
N PRO A 265 -15.24 9.62 -19.27
CA PRO A 265 -15.91 8.72 -20.19
C PRO A 265 -16.81 9.50 -21.14
N LEU A 266 -16.81 9.13 -22.43
CA LEU A 266 -17.78 9.66 -23.38
C LEU A 266 -19.18 9.33 -22.86
N THR A 267 -19.94 10.36 -22.49
CA THR A 267 -21.34 10.18 -22.16
C THR A 267 -22.04 9.78 -23.44
N GLN A 268 -22.60 8.56 -23.51
CA GLN A 268 -23.61 8.26 -24.52
C GLN A 268 -24.77 9.22 -24.22
N ARG A 269 -24.89 10.28 -25.02
CA ARG A 269 -26.10 11.10 -25.11
C ARG A 269 -27.07 10.44 -26.07
#